data_AF-A0A2V6PSC4-F1
#
_entry.id   AF-A0A2V6PSC4-F1
#
_cell.length_a   1.000
_cell.length_b   1.000
_cell.length_c   1.000
_cell.angle_alpha   90.00
_cell.angle_beta   90.00
_cell.angle_gamma   90.00
#
_symmetry.space_group_name_H-M   'P 1'
#
loop_
_entity.id
_entity.type
_entity.pdbx_description
1 polymer ?
#
loop_
_entity_poly.entity_id
_entity_poly.type
_entity_poly.pdbx_seq_one_letter_code
_entity_poly.pdbx_strand_id
1 'polypeptide(L)'
;KAPDGFETMVSVVLMGTDRTSIHQPQYCLTGQGWRIDQSEMTTIPVERPHSYDLPVMKLTATGVRKAGTADKTVVRSLCVYWFVADHELTADHLQRMWWTARDLIRTGTLQRWAYVSCLAICVPGQEEATFRRMKQFIGAAVPEFQLTAGPSDARTASLTATTP
;
A
#
# COMPACT_ATOMS: atom_id res chain seq x y z
N LYS A 1 13.29 -10.54 -7.81
CA LYS A 1 13.71 -9.63 -8.90
C LYS A 1 13.13 -10.10 -10.23
N ALA A 2 12.48 -9.23 -10.99
CA ALA A 2 11.89 -9.52 -12.30
C ALA A 2 12.94 -9.39 -13.43
N PRO A 3 12.67 -9.91 -14.65
CA PRO A 3 13.62 -9.86 -15.78
C PRO A 3 14.03 -8.45 -16.21
N ASP A 4 13.16 -7.46 -16.01
CA ASP A 4 13.41 -6.03 -16.23
C ASP A 4 14.25 -5.37 -15.11
N GLY A 5 14.69 -6.16 -14.14
CA GLY A 5 15.45 -5.70 -12.99
C GLY A 5 14.62 -5.11 -11.86
N PHE A 6 13.30 -5.01 -12.01
CA PHE A 6 12.41 -4.51 -10.96
C PHE A 6 12.41 -5.44 -9.75
N GLU A 7 12.45 -4.83 -8.57
CA GLU A 7 12.37 -5.54 -7.30
C GLU A 7 11.51 -4.74 -6.33
N THR A 8 10.59 -5.44 -5.68
CA THR A 8 9.77 -4.90 -4.60
C THR A 8 9.74 -5.91 -3.48
N MET A 9 9.87 -5.43 -2.24
CA MET A 9 9.63 -6.22 -1.05
C MET A 9 8.17 -6.01 -0.65
N VAL A 10 7.44 -7.10 -0.40
CA VAL A 10 6.07 -7.04 0.13
C VAL A 10 6.09 -7.51 1.57
N SER A 11 5.43 -6.77 2.46
CA SER A 11 5.26 -7.13 3.86
C SER A 11 3.80 -6.99 4.27
N VAL A 12 3.32 -7.97 5.02
CA VAL A 12 1.98 -7.98 5.62
C VAL A 12 2.17 -8.12 7.13
N VAL A 13 1.71 -7.13 7.89
CA VAL A 13 1.73 -7.13 9.35
C VAL A 13 0.31 -7.23 9.86
N LEU A 14 0.02 -8.30 10.60
CA LEU A 14 -1.28 -8.52 11.23
C LEU A 14 -1.32 -7.91 12.63
N MET A 15 -2.45 -7.31 12.98
CA MET A 15 -2.67 -6.75 14.30
C MET A 15 -2.69 -7.87 15.34
N GLY A 16 -1.95 -7.66 16.42
CA GLY A 16 -2.01 -8.51 17.60
C GLY A 16 -3.32 -8.34 18.37
N THR A 17 -3.30 -8.67 19.65
CA THR A 17 -4.44 -8.44 20.55
C THR A 17 -4.62 -6.97 20.92
N ASP A 18 -3.57 -6.15 20.76
CA ASP A 18 -3.62 -4.70 21.00
C ASP A 18 -3.63 -3.93 19.65
N ARG A 19 -4.52 -2.95 19.55
CA ARG A 19 -4.62 -2.01 18.42
C ARG A 19 -3.32 -1.24 18.15
N THR A 20 -2.47 -1.07 19.15
CA THR A 20 -1.19 -0.35 19.02
C THR A 20 -0.10 -1.16 18.32
N SER A 21 -0.31 -2.47 18.10
CA SER A 21 0.69 -3.36 17.50
C SER A 21 0.97 -3.08 16.01
N ILE A 22 0.13 -2.30 15.34
CA ILE A 22 0.39 -1.82 13.97
C ILE A 22 0.76 -0.34 14.03
N HIS A 23 2.04 -0.05 13.80
CA HIS A 23 2.57 1.29 13.69
C HIS A 23 2.44 1.87 12.28
N GLN A 24 2.47 3.19 12.18
CA GLN A 24 2.51 3.86 10.88
C GLN A 24 3.86 3.65 10.17
N PRO A 25 3.86 3.46 8.84
CA PRO A 25 5.08 3.17 8.08
C PRO A 25 6.10 4.27 8.13
N GLN A 26 5.65 5.51 8.33
CA GLN A 26 6.48 6.69 8.47
C GLN A 26 7.52 6.52 9.59
N TYR A 27 7.16 5.83 10.68
CA TYR A 27 8.09 5.55 11.78
C TYR A 27 9.13 4.49 11.39
N CYS A 28 8.70 3.37 10.82
CA CYS A 28 9.61 2.29 10.44
C CYS A 28 10.55 2.71 9.30
N LEU A 29 10.04 3.46 8.32
CA LEU A 29 10.81 3.89 7.15
C LEU A 29 11.90 4.89 7.56
N THR A 30 11.58 5.84 8.43
CA THR A 30 12.57 6.78 8.97
C THR A 30 13.59 6.11 9.89
N GLY A 31 13.16 5.15 10.72
CA GLY A 31 14.06 4.33 11.53
C GLY A 31 15.06 3.50 10.71
N GLN A 32 14.73 3.17 9.46
CA GLN A 32 15.62 2.51 8.50
C GLN A 32 16.59 3.47 7.78
N GLY A 33 16.59 4.76 8.15
CA GLY A 33 17.49 5.76 7.58
C GLY A 33 16.96 6.46 6.33
N TRP A 34 15.67 6.32 6.00
CA TRP A 34 15.04 7.06 4.91
C TRP A 34 14.50 8.42 5.37
N ARG A 35 14.74 9.47 4.61
CA ARG A 35 14.09 10.77 4.78
C ARG A 35 12.88 10.85 3.86
N ILE A 36 11.68 10.87 4.41
CA ILE A 36 10.45 11.00 3.64
C ILE A 36 10.39 12.41 3.04
N ASP A 37 10.30 12.49 1.72
CA ASP A 37 10.19 13.76 0.98
C ASP A 37 8.74 14.11 0.67
N GLN A 38 7.93 13.10 0.37
CA GLN A 38 6.55 13.28 -0.04
C GLN A 38 5.68 12.13 0.47
N SER A 39 4.47 12.46 0.90
CA SER A 39 3.39 11.53 1.21
C SER A 39 2.16 11.92 0.40
N GLU A 40 1.59 10.97 -0.33
CA GLU A 40 0.44 11.23 -1.19
C GLU A 40 -0.56 10.06 -1.13
N MET A 41 -1.84 10.37 -0.91
CA MET A 41 -2.91 9.39 -1.08
C MET A 41 -3.26 9.28 -2.56
N THR A 42 -3.37 8.06 -3.06
CA THR A 42 -3.72 7.75 -4.45
C THR A 42 -4.44 6.40 -4.51
N THR A 43 -4.81 5.95 -5.71
CA THR A 43 -5.49 4.68 -5.92
C THR A 43 -4.71 3.77 -6.86
N ILE A 44 -4.91 2.47 -6.70
CA ILE A 44 -4.40 1.43 -7.61
C ILE A 44 -5.60 0.62 -8.11
N PRO A 45 -5.80 0.51 -9.43
CA PRO A 45 -6.88 -0.32 -9.97
C PRO A 45 -6.61 -1.80 -9.69
N VAL A 46 -7.63 -2.49 -9.21
CA VAL A 46 -7.63 -3.94 -8.96
C VAL A 46 -8.82 -4.54 -9.68
N GLU A 47 -8.59 -5.56 -10.51
CA GLU A 47 -9.62 -6.13 -11.40
C GLU A 47 -10.44 -7.28 -10.77
N ARG A 48 -9.93 -7.88 -9.70
CA ARG A 48 -10.53 -9.06 -9.05
C ARG A 48 -10.79 -8.79 -7.56
N PRO A 49 -11.87 -9.33 -6.97
CA PRO A 49 -12.91 -10.17 -7.61
C PRO A 49 -13.83 -9.40 -8.58
N HIS A 50 -13.82 -8.07 -8.52
CA HIS A 50 -14.41 -7.15 -9.48
C HIS A 50 -13.50 -5.91 -9.59
N SER A 51 -13.74 -5.02 -10.55
CA SER A 51 -13.00 -3.75 -10.66
C SER A 51 -13.29 -2.84 -9.45
N TYR A 52 -12.25 -2.42 -8.77
CA TYR A 52 -12.30 -1.36 -7.76
C TYR A 52 -10.97 -0.61 -7.67
N ASP A 53 -11.03 0.63 -7.19
CA ASP A 53 -9.86 1.43 -6.84
C ASP A 53 -9.42 1.15 -5.39
N LEU A 54 -8.25 0.53 -5.22
CA LEU A 54 -7.63 0.31 -3.91
C LEU A 54 -7.01 1.62 -3.39
N PRO A 55 -7.49 2.22 -2.29
CA PRO A 55 -6.84 3.38 -1.70
C PRO A 55 -5.48 3.00 -1.11
N VAL A 56 -4.44 3.75 -1.48
CA VAL A 56 -3.08 3.56 -0.96
C VAL A 56 -2.44 4.89 -0.57
N MET A 57 -1.52 4.84 0.38
CA MET A 57 -0.57 5.91 0.66
C MET A 57 0.74 5.57 -0.04
N LYS A 58 1.23 6.49 -0.88
CA LYS A 58 2.55 6.44 -1.48
C LYS A 58 3.46 7.40 -0.73
N LEU A 59 4.59 6.87 -0.27
CA LEU A 59 5.69 7.63 0.31
C LEU A 59 6.86 7.60 -0.65
N THR A 60 7.38 8.78 -0.99
CA THR A 60 8.64 8.92 -1.71
C THR A 60 9.70 9.41 -0.74
N ALA A 61 10.83 8.70 -0.63
CA ALA A 61 11.85 9.02 0.35
C ALA A 61 13.29 8.94 -0.21
N THR A 62 14.19 9.72 0.39
CA THR A 62 15.63 9.74 0.08
C THR A 62 16.38 8.84 1.05
N GLY A 63 17.31 8.03 0.55
CA GLY A 63 18.26 7.29 1.36
C GLY A 63 19.67 7.42 0.80
N VAL A 64 20.66 7.00 1.59
CA VAL A 64 22.06 6.92 1.17
C VAL A 64 22.53 5.49 1.35
N ARG A 65 22.95 4.85 0.24
CA ARG A 65 23.60 3.54 0.29
C ARG A 65 25.11 3.71 0.15
N LYS A 66 25.86 2.92 0.92
CA LYS A 66 27.30 2.79 0.72
C LYS A 66 27.54 1.87 -0.47
N ALA A 67 28.16 2.39 -1.52
CA ALA A 67 28.70 1.58 -2.61
C ALA A 67 30.20 1.38 -2.33
N GLY A 68 30.56 0.22 -1.76
CA GLY A 68 31.96 -0.07 -1.41
C GLY A 68 32.56 0.86 -0.34
N THR A 69 33.89 1.00 -0.36
CA THR A 69 34.70 1.60 0.72
C THR A 69 34.74 3.14 0.73
N ALA A 70 34.24 3.85 -0.28
CA ALA A 70 34.37 5.32 -0.33
C ALA A 70 33.12 6.09 -0.78
N ASP A 71 32.31 5.59 -1.72
CA ASP A 71 31.25 6.41 -2.32
C ASP A 71 29.86 6.15 -1.73
N LYS A 72 29.26 7.21 -1.20
CA LYS A 72 27.86 7.26 -0.77
C LYS A 72 27.00 7.62 -1.97
N THR A 73 26.17 6.69 -2.44
CA THR A 73 25.23 6.96 -3.53
C THR A 73 23.85 7.29 -2.97
N VAL A 74 23.27 8.39 -3.44
CA VAL A 74 21.88 8.76 -3.13
C VAL A 74 20.94 7.83 -3.89
N VAL A 75 19.96 7.29 -3.18
CA VAL A 75 18.92 6.43 -3.74
C VAL A 75 17.54 6.94 -3.32
N ARG A 76 16.51 6.53 -4.08
CA ARG A 76 15.11 6.83 -3.78
C ARG A 76 14.41 5.56 -3.35
N SER A 77 13.43 5.68 -2.46
CA SER A 77 12.50 4.59 -2.17
C SER A 77 11.06 5.05 -2.38
N LEU A 78 10.27 4.09 -2.87
CA LEU A 78 8.83 4.18 -3.05
C LEU A 78 8.24 3.15 -2.08
N CYS A 79 7.60 3.63 -1.02
CA CYS A 79 6.87 2.80 -0.08
C CYS A 79 5.38 3.03 -0.28
N VAL A 80 4.66 2.04 -0.78
CA VAL A 80 3.22 2.10 -1.02
C VAL A 80 2.53 1.17 -0.03
N TYR A 81 1.52 1.69 0.67
CA TYR A 81 0.86 0.91 1.71
C TYR A 81 -0.63 1.20 1.85
N TRP A 82 -1.33 0.25 2.47
CA TRP A 82 -2.74 0.37 2.84
C TRP A 82 -3.04 -0.50 4.06
N PHE A 83 -4.22 -0.27 4.65
CA PHE A 83 -4.78 -1.05 5.74
C PHE A 83 -6.01 -1.78 5.24
N VAL A 84 -6.17 -3.02 5.70
CA VAL A 84 -7.33 -3.87 5.39
C VAL A 84 -7.85 -4.56 6.65
N ALA A 85 -9.17 -4.61 6.79
CA ALA A 85 -9.91 -5.47 7.73
C ALA A 85 -11.02 -6.20 6.96
N ASP A 86 -11.85 -6.99 7.64
CA ASP A 86 -12.85 -7.88 7.00
C ASP A 86 -13.74 -7.18 5.96
N HIS A 87 -14.11 -5.91 6.20
CA HIS A 87 -14.99 -5.15 5.30
C HIS A 87 -14.48 -3.74 5.00
N GLU A 88 -13.22 -3.44 5.34
CA GLU A 88 -12.70 -2.09 5.32
C GLU A 88 -11.34 -2.01 4.64
N LEU A 89 -11.18 -0.98 3.80
CA LEU A 89 -9.94 -0.62 3.12
C LEU A 89 -9.69 0.87 3.31
N THR A 90 -8.48 1.22 3.75
CA THR A 90 -8.08 2.64 3.82
C THR A 90 -6.57 2.79 3.77
N ALA A 91 -6.12 3.92 3.22
CA ALA A 91 -4.74 4.38 3.32
C ALA A 91 -4.51 5.30 4.55
N ASP A 92 -5.59 5.79 5.16
CA ASP A 92 -5.56 6.78 6.22
C ASP A 92 -5.62 6.11 7.60
N HIS A 93 -4.58 6.38 8.39
CA HIS A 93 -4.47 5.89 9.74
C HIS A 93 -5.55 6.48 10.67
N LEU A 94 -5.95 7.74 10.49
CA LEU A 94 -7.00 8.35 11.32
C LEU A 94 -8.36 7.74 11.02
N GLN A 95 -8.67 7.54 9.74
CA GLN A 95 -9.85 6.81 9.31
C GLN A 95 -9.89 5.39 9.90
N ARG A 96 -8.78 4.66 9.82
CA ARG A 96 -8.62 3.33 10.45
C ARG A 96 -8.95 3.37 11.94
N MET A 97 -8.42 4.37 12.66
CA MET A 97 -8.66 4.52 14.09
C MET A 97 -10.13 4.82 14.40
N TRP A 98 -10.76 5.69 13.61
CA TRP A 98 -12.16 6.04 13.77
C TRP A 98 -13.10 4.86 13.48
N TRP A 99 -12.86 4.10 12.40
CA TRP A 99 -13.63 2.89 12.10
C TRP A 99 -13.48 1.81 13.16
N THR A 100 -12.26 1.59 13.66
CA THR A 100 -12.02 0.69 14.79
C THR A 100 -12.83 1.08 16.02
N ALA A 101 -12.88 2.37 16.36
CA ALA A 101 -13.67 2.85 17.49
C ALA A 101 -15.18 2.66 17.25
N ARG A 102 -15.66 2.99 16.04
CA ARG A 102 -17.06 2.81 15.64
C ARG A 102 -17.50 1.36 15.78
N ASP A 103 -16.71 0.42 15.28
CA ASP A 103 -17.08 -1.00 15.24
C ASP A 103 -16.98 -1.65 16.60
N LEU A 104 -16.02 -1.24 17.43
CA LEU A 104 -15.96 -1.65 18.83
C LEU A 104 -17.21 -1.20 19.60
N ILE A 105 -17.68 0.03 19.38
CA ILE A 105 -18.89 0.56 20.03
C ILE A 105 -20.14 -0.18 19.54
N ARG A 106 -20.24 -0.49 18.25
CA ARG A 106 -21.45 -1.08 17.65
C ARG A 106 -21.55 -2.58 17.84
N THR A 107 -20.43 -3.30 17.77
CA THR A 107 -20.40 -4.77 17.74
C THR A 107 -19.85 -5.37 19.04
N GLY A 108 -19.17 -4.57 19.88
CA GLY A 108 -18.45 -5.06 21.04
C GLY A 108 -17.16 -5.81 20.70
N THR A 109 -16.77 -5.88 19.42
CA THR A 109 -15.58 -6.60 18.97
C THR A 109 -14.53 -5.66 18.40
N LEU A 110 -13.26 -5.93 18.72
CA LEU A 110 -12.13 -5.20 18.15
C LEU A 110 -11.76 -5.83 16.81
N GLN A 111 -12.03 -5.13 15.72
CA GLN A 111 -11.66 -5.61 14.39
C GLN A 111 -10.15 -5.76 14.24
N ARG A 112 -9.72 -6.84 13.58
CA ARG A 112 -8.31 -7.10 13.31
C ARG A 112 -7.90 -6.52 11.98
N TRP A 113 -6.96 -5.59 12.02
CA TRP A 113 -6.38 -4.99 10.84
C TRP A 113 -5.15 -5.76 10.36
N ALA A 114 -4.93 -5.74 9.05
CA ALA A 114 -3.64 -5.96 8.44
C ALA A 114 -3.12 -4.63 7.88
N TYR A 115 -1.80 -4.48 7.93
CA TYR A 115 -1.05 -3.44 7.26
C TYR A 115 -0.22 -4.09 6.16
N VAL A 116 -0.47 -3.70 4.91
CA VAL A 116 0.25 -4.22 3.75
C VAL A 116 1.12 -3.12 3.17
N SER A 117 2.36 -3.45 2.83
CA SER A 117 3.27 -2.51 2.20
C SER A 117 4.15 -3.14 1.14
N CYS A 118 4.44 -2.34 0.12
CA CYS A 118 5.38 -2.63 -0.96
C CYS A 118 6.48 -1.57 -0.95
N LEU A 119 7.73 -2.01 -0.87
CA LEU A 119 8.91 -1.14 -0.91
C LEU A 119 9.77 -1.48 -2.13
N ALA A 120 9.99 -0.50 -3.00
CA ALA A 120 10.98 -0.59 -4.07
C ALA A 120 12.01 0.54 -3.95
N ILE A 121 13.25 0.25 -4.34
CA ILE A 121 14.34 1.21 -4.38
C ILE A 121 14.66 1.48 -5.85
N CYS A 122 14.85 2.75 -6.20
CA CYS A 122 15.24 3.16 -7.54
C CYS A 122 16.30 4.26 -7.50
N VAL A 123 16.91 4.50 -8.65
CA VAL A 123 17.80 5.65 -8.82
C VAL A 123 16.97 6.95 -8.91
N PRO A 124 17.53 8.10 -8.49
CA PRO A 124 16.87 9.39 -8.66
C PRO A 124 16.43 9.64 -10.11
N GLY A 125 15.18 10.10 -10.30
CA GLY A 125 14.57 10.34 -11.59
C GLY A 125 13.75 9.16 -12.15
N GLN A 126 13.79 7.98 -11.53
CA GLN A 126 13.02 6.80 -11.96
C GLN A 126 11.80 6.50 -11.07
N GLU A 127 11.41 7.41 -10.19
CA GLU A 127 10.34 7.19 -9.22
C GLU A 127 9.01 6.87 -9.89
N GLU A 128 8.64 7.61 -10.94
CA GLU A 128 7.36 7.41 -11.64
C GLU A 128 7.32 6.09 -12.41
N ALA A 129 8.42 5.71 -13.07
CA ALA A 129 8.54 4.42 -13.75
C ALA A 129 8.45 3.26 -12.74
N THR A 130 9.14 3.40 -11.61
CA THR A 130 9.13 2.42 -10.51
C THR A 130 7.74 2.30 -9.90
N PHE A 131 7.06 3.41 -9.66
CA PHE A 131 5.70 3.43 -9.12
C PHE A 131 4.71 2.79 -10.11
N ARG A 132 4.82 3.07 -11.41
CA ARG A 132 3.99 2.42 -12.44
C ARG A 132 4.15 0.90 -12.43
N ARG A 133 5.39 0.41 -12.32
CA ARG A 133 5.66 -1.03 -12.24
C ARG A 133 5.11 -1.63 -10.95
N MET A 134 5.23 -0.90 -9.83
CA MET A 134 4.66 -1.30 -8.55
C MET A 134 3.12 -1.35 -8.59
N LYS A 135 2.44 -0.42 -9.26
CA LYS A 135 0.98 -0.46 -9.45
C LYS A 135 0.53 -1.73 -10.16
N GLN A 136 1.22 -2.10 -11.24
CA GLN A 136 0.94 -3.34 -11.98
C GLN A 136 1.13 -4.57 -11.08
N PHE A 137 2.20 -4.60 -10.30
CA PHE A 137 2.45 -5.67 -9.36
C PHE A 137 1.36 -5.74 -8.28
N ILE A 138 1.02 -4.63 -7.62
CA ILE A 138 0.02 -4.57 -6.56
C ILE A 138 -1.36 -4.97 -7.11
N GLY A 139 -1.78 -4.41 -8.25
CA GLY A 139 -3.07 -4.74 -8.86
C GLY A 139 -3.22 -6.23 -9.21
N ALA A 140 -2.13 -6.90 -9.59
CA ALA A 140 -2.12 -8.33 -9.84
C ALA A 140 -2.01 -9.19 -8.56
N ALA A 141 -1.28 -8.72 -7.56
CA ALA A 141 -0.96 -9.50 -6.35
C ALA A 141 -2.04 -9.43 -5.27
N VAL A 142 -2.70 -8.28 -5.10
CA VAL A 142 -3.70 -8.07 -4.04
C VAL A 142 -4.79 -9.15 -4.04
N PRO A 143 -5.40 -9.52 -5.18
CA PRO A 143 -6.43 -10.55 -5.18
C PRO A 143 -5.94 -11.95 -4.79
N GLU A 144 -4.63 -12.21 -4.77
CA GLU A 144 -4.06 -13.51 -4.41
C GLU A 144 -3.98 -13.72 -2.90
N PHE A 145 -3.99 -12.66 -2.10
CA PHE A 145 -3.84 -12.75 -0.65
C PHE A 145 -4.85 -11.93 0.16
N GLN A 146 -5.60 -11.03 -0.48
CA GLN A 146 -6.58 -10.17 0.18
C GLN A 146 -7.99 -10.56 -0.24
N LEU A 147 -8.81 -10.96 0.73
CA LEU A 147 -10.22 -11.30 0.49
C LEU A 147 -11.13 -10.06 0.41
N THR A 148 -10.82 -9.02 1.19
CA THR A 148 -11.59 -7.77 1.21
C THR A 148 -11.37 -6.97 -0.07
N ALA A 149 -12.45 -6.71 -0.80
CA ALA A 149 -12.45 -5.86 -2.00
C ALA A 149 -13.08 -4.50 -1.71
N GLY A 150 -12.73 -3.49 -2.52
CA GLY A 150 -13.38 -2.19 -2.49
C GLY A 150 -14.78 -2.23 -3.11
N PRO A 151 -15.55 -1.12 -3.04
CA PRO A 151 -16.81 -0.98 -3.77
C PRO A 151 -16.60 -1.20 -5.26
N SER A 152 -17.51 -1.92 -5.92
CA SER A 152 -17.41 -2.16 -7.36
C SER A 152 -17.57 -0.87 -8.15
N ASP A 153 -16.70 -0.66 -9.14
CA ASP A 153 -16.82 0.45 -10.08
C ASP A 153 -18.07 0.25 -10.95
N ALA A 154 -19.14 0.97 -10.64
CA ALA A 154 -20.41 0.91 -11.37
C ALA A 154 -20.31 1.30 -12.86
N ARG A 155 -19.14 1.80 -13.33
CA ARG A 155 -18.91 2.15 -14.74
C ARG A 155 -18.86 0.95 -15.68
N THR A 156 -18.47 -0.22 -15.22
CA THR A 156 -18.38 -1.41 -16.10
C THR A 156 -19.73 -2.11 -16.29
N ALA A 157 -20.66 -1.97 -15.32
CA ALA A 157 -21.98 -2.58 -15.39
C ALA A 157 -22.92 -1.95 -16.45
N SER A 158 -22.66 -0.71 -16.88
CA SER A 158 -23.53 -0.02 -17.85
C SER A 158 -23.19 -0.31 -19.31
N LEU A 159 -22.03 -0.92 -19.61
CA LEU A 159 -21.61 -1.21 -21.00
C LEU A 159 -22.11 -2.56 -21.51
N THR A 160 -22.47 -3.48 -20.63
CA THR A 160 -23.06 -4.79 -21.00
C THR A 160 -24.58 -4.78 -21.11
N ALA A 161 -25.25 -3.69 -20.70
CA ALA A 161 -26.71 -3.56 -20.74
C ALA A 161 -27.26 -2.96 -22.05
N THR A 162 -26.39 -2.64 -23.04
CA THR A 162 -26.83 -2.05 -24.31
C THR A 162 -26.30 -2.86 -25.49
N THR A 163 -26.92 -4.02 -25.75
CA THR A 163 -26.94 -4.59 -27.11
C THR A 163 -28.33 -5.20 -27.32
N PRO A 164 -29.17 -4.61 -28.18
CA PRO A 164 -30.47 -5.15 -28.56
C PRO A 164 -30.35 -6.38 -29.47
#